data_AF-A0A2H0DEQ3-F1
#
_entry.id   AF-A0A2H0DEQ3-F1
#
_cell.length_a   1.000
_cell.length_b   1.000
_cell.length_c   1.000
_cell.angle_alpha   90.00
_cell.angle_beta   90.00
_cell.angle_gamma   90.00
#
_symmetry.space_group_name_H-M   'P 1'
#
loop_
_entity.id
_entity.type
_entity.pdbx_description
1 polymer ?
#
loop_
_entity_poly.entity_id
_entity_poly.type
_entity_poly.pdbx_seq_one_letter_code
_entity_poly.pdbx_strand_id
1 'polypeptide(L)'
;MSYGEIENMMVVNLIDKIFFGLVLIAAFQVPILSEHYLQFVNGYYQSTSNQVDGYKVNALNHGYASVESMVSDLKNSANSVVRDDAIQKQKTLREFYELQQGVQLLKTGNIFQKAWYIFNPTRWHVLKQVLQNFKPGMPLSVWDIIYSTLFALLISTLLLWPFRRKKK
;
A
#
# COMPACT_ATOMS: atom_id res chain seq x y z
N MET A 1 27.01 -42.56 -15.37
CA MET A 1 27.09 -41.16 -14.91
C MET A 1 28.48 -40.97 -14.32
N SER A 2 29.29 -40.09 -14.90
CA SER A 2 30.66 -39.82 -14.44
C SER A 2 30.63 -38.97 -13.16
N TYR A 3 31.67 -39.07 -12.33
CA TYR A 3 31.81 -38.27 -11.10
C TYR A 3 31.66 -36.75 -11.37
N GLY A 4 32.20 -36.28 -12.50
CA GLY A 4 32.07 -34.88 -12.94
C GLY A 4 30.66 -34.47 -13.39
N GLU A 5 29.78 -35.40 -13.74
CA GLU A 5 28.37 -35.11 -14.07
C GLU A 5 27.54 -34.90 -12.80
N ILE A 6 27.84 -35.67 -11.75
CA ILE A 6 27.18 -35.56 -10.43
C ILE A 6 27.54 -34.24 -9.76
N GLU A 7 28.81 -33.84 -9.80
CA GLU A 7 29.30 -32.56 -9.27
C GLU A 7 28.63 -31.37 -9.96
N ASN A 8 28.57 -31.39 -11.30
CA ASN A 8 27.88 -30.36 -12.09
C ASN A 8 26.36 -30.33 -11.84
N MET A 9 25.72 -31.45 -11.48
CA MET A 9 24.33 -31.46 -11.05
C MET A 9 24.14 -30.84 -9.67
N MET A 10 25.01 -31.16 -8.71
CA MET A 10 24.95 -30.59 -7.36
C MET A 10 25.14 -29.07 -7.37
N VAL A 11 26.10 -28.55 -8.14
CA VAL A 11 26.34 -27.10 -8.27
C VAL A 11 25.12 -26.37 -8.84
N VAL A 12 24.50 -26.89 -9.91
CA VAL A 12 23.31 -26.26 -10.50
C VAL A 12 22.13 -26.26 -9.54
N ASN A 13 21.93 -27.36 -8.79
CA ASN A 13 20.87 -27.43 -7.77
C ASN A 13 21.11 -26.46 -6.61
N LEU A 14 22.37 -26.19 -6.24
CA LEU A 14 22.71 -25.20 -5.23
C LEU A 14 22.40 -23.78 -5.71
N ILE A 15 22.82 -23.44 -6.94
CA ILE A 15 22.54 -22.13 -7.55
C ILE A 15 21.03 -21.88 -7.62
N ASP A 16 20.26 -22.90 -8.01
CA ASP A 16 18.80 -22.85 -8.09
C ASP A 16 18.15 -22.49 -6.74
N LYS A 17 18.58 -23.14 -5.64
CA LYS A 17 18.08 -22.86 -4.29
C LYS A 17 18.44 -21.46 -3.81
N ILE A 18 19.66 -21.00 -4.09
CA ILE A 18 20.08 -19.63 -3.75
C ILE A 18 19.23 -18.62 -4.53
N PHE A 19 19.05 -18.84 -5.83
CA PHE A 19 18.24 -17.97 -6.66
C PHE A 19 16.77 -17.92 -6.21
N PHE A 20 16.18 -19.07 -5.91
CA PHE A 20 14.85 -19.14 -5.31
C PHE A 20 14.76 -18.33 -4.00
N GLY A 21 15.74 -18.48 -3.10
CA GLY A 21 15.80 -17.71 -1.85
C GLY A 21 15.85 -16.19 -2.08
N LEU A 22 16.65 -15.74 -3.06
CA LEU A 22 16.72 -14.32 -3.43
C LEU A 22 15.40 -13.80 -3.99
N VAL A 23 14.76 -14.55 -4.89
CA VAL A 23 13.46 -14.20 -5.45
C VAL A 23 12.39 -14.20 -4.36
N LEU A 24 12.45 -15.11 -3.39
CA LEU A 24 11.52 -15.16 -2.27
C LEU A 24 11.66 -13.93 -1.36
N ILE A 25 12.90 -13.55 -1.00
CA ILE A 25 13.16 -12.33 -0.24
C ILE A 25 12.62 -11.11 -0.99
N ALA A 26 12.82 -11.03 -2.30
CA ALA A 26 12.26 -9.95 -3.12
C ALA A 26 10.72 -9.99 -3.16
N ALA A 27 10.12 -11.18 -3.28
CA ALA A 27 8.67 -11.36 -3.32
C ALA A 27 8.00 -10.91 -2.00
N PHE A 28 8.64 -11.16 -0.85
CA PHE A 28 8.16 -10.68 0.45
C PHE A 28 8.05 -9.16 0.54
N GLN A 29 8.80 -8.39 -0.27
CA GLN A 29 8.74 -6.94 -0.19
C GLN A 29 7.40 -6.37 -0.67
N VAL A 30 6.68 -7.10 -1.53
CA VAL A 30 5.37 -6.66 -2.06
C VAL A 30 4.29 -6.56 -0.97
N PRO A 31 3.99 -7.63 -0.19
CA PRO A 31 3.02 -7.54 0.88
C PRO A 31 3.45 -6.56 2.00
N ILE A 32 4.74 -6.53 2.35
CA ILE A 32 5.26 -5.59 3.38
C ILE A 32 5.06 -4.14 2.94
N LEU A 33 5.33 -3.83 1.66
CA LEU A 33 5.07 -2.51 1.12
C LEU A 33 3.58 -2.16 1.19
N SER A 34 2.70 -3.09 0.84
CA SER A 34 1.25 -2.88 0.95
C SER A 34 0.81 -2.62 2.38
N GLU A 35 1.40 -3.31 3.36
CA GLU A 35 1.11 -3.14 4.78
C GLU A 35 1.57 -1.77 5.29
N HIS A 36 2.82 -1.39 5.04
CA HIS A 36 3.35 -0.07 5.42
C HIS A 36 2.57 1.07 4.75
N TYR A 37 2.17 0.88 3.49
CA TYR A 37 1.33 1.83 2.77
C TYR A 37 -0.04 1.98 3.45
N LEU A 38 -0.70 0.87 3.79
CA LEU A 38 -1.96 0.90 4.53
C LEU A 38 -1.78 1.58 5.89
N GLN A 39 -0.72 1.27 6.63
CA GLN A 39 -0.43 1.88 7.92
C GLN A 39 -0.28 3.40 7.81
N PHE A 40 0.49 3.88 6.83
CA PHE A 40 0.66 5.31 6.57
C PHE A 40 -0.67 6.00 6.26
N VAL A 41 -1.43 5.46 5.30
CA VAL A 41 -2.72 6.04 4.89
C VAL A 41 -3.74 5.98 6.03
N ASN A 42 -3.75 4.91 6.83
CA ASN A 42 -4.65 4.77 7.97
C ASN A 42 -4.31 5.76 9.09
N GLY A 43 -3.03 6.04 9.34
CA GLY A 43 -2.60 7.08 10.28
C GLY A 43 -3.07 8.47 9.83
N TYR A 44 -2.94 8.76 8.53
CA TYR A 44 -3.41 10.02 7.97
C TYR A 44 -4.94 10.13 8.02
N TYR A 45 -5.66 9.05 7.66
CA TYR A 45 -7.11 8.96 7.80
C TYR A 45 -7.57 9.23 9.24
N GLN A 46 -6.90 8.64 10.24
CA GLN A 46 -7.25 8.84 11.64
C GLN A 46 -7.06 10.31 12.08
N SER A 47 -5.98 10.96 11.65
CA SER A 47 -5.74 12.38 11.91
C SER A 47 -6.83 13.26 11.28
N THR A 48 -7.19 13.00 10.02
CA THR A 48 -8.25 13.75 9.33
C THR A 48 -9.63 13.47 9.91
N SER A 49 -9.92 12.24 10.32
CA SER A 49 -11.16 11.87 11.01
C SER A 49 -11.36 12.70 12.28
N ASN A 50 -10.31 12.83 13.11
CA ASN A 50 -10.39 13.64 14.33
C ASN A 50 -10.71 15.11 14.04
N GLN A 51 -10.17 15.68 12.95
CA GLN A 51 -10.49 17.05 12.54
C GLN A 51 -11.94 17.17 12.09
N VAL A 52 -12.42 16.23 11.27
CA VAL A 52 -13.81 16.20 10.79
C VAL A 52 -14.79 16.02 11.94
N ASP A 53 -14.46 15.21 12.95
CA ASP A 53 -15.29 15.04 14.15
C ASP A 53 -15.37 16.34 14.95
N GLY A 54 -14.26 17.09 15.06
CA GLY A 54 -14.28 18.45 15.60
C GLY A 54 -15.20 19.39 14.83
N TYR A 55 -15.22 19.30 13.49
CA TYR A 55 -16.15 20.09 12.67
C TYR A 55 -17.60 19.69 12.86
N LYS A 56 -17.90 18.40 13.04
CA LYS A 56 -19.25 17.91 13.33
C LYS A 56 -19.76 18.48 14.65
N VAL A 57 -18.95 18.43 15.70
CA VAL A 57 -19.29 19.02 17.00
C VAL A 57 -19.54 20.53 16.84
N ASN A 58 -18.68 21.24 16.11
CA ASN A 58 -18.87 22.68 15.89
C ASN A 58 -20.16 22.99 15.13
N ALA A 59 -20.47 22.23 14.08
CA ALA A 59 -21.69 22.38 13.29
C ALA A 59 -22.94 22.16 14.15
N LEU A 60 -22.96 21.09 14.94
CA LEU A 60 -24.05 20.77 15.87
C LEU A 60 -24.25 21.87 16.92
N ASN A 61 -23.17 22.36 17.52
CA ASN A 61 -23.23 23.41 18.54
C ASN A 61 -23.81 24.74 18.01
N HIS A 62 -23.74 24.96 16.70
CA HIS A 62 -24.27 26.16 16.04
C HIS A 62 -25.55 25.87 15.23
N GLY A 63 -26.19 24.72 15.44
CA GLY A 63 -27.50 24.41 14.85
C GLY A 63 -27.48 24.03 13.37
N TYR A 64 -26.31 23.72 12.80
CA TYR A 64 -26.21 23.22 11.43
C TYR A 64 -26.54 21.73 11.36
N ALA A 65 -27.28 21.34 10.32
CA ALA A 65 -27.64 19.95 10.08
C ALA A 65 -26.45 19.06 9.71
N SER A 66 -25.36 19.63 9.19
CA SER A 66 -24.15 18.90 8.81
C SER A 66 -22.93 19.83 8.75
N VAL A 67 -21.73 19.25 8.61
CA VAL A 67 -20.51 20.05 8.42
C VAL A 67 -20.55 20.77 7.08
N GLU A 68 -21.09 20.14 6.04
CA GLU A 68 -21.21 20.70 4.70
C GLU A 68 -22.11 21.93 4.69
N SER A 69 -23.22 21.93 5.43
CA SER A 69 -24.10 23.10 5.52
C SER A 69 -23.42 24.25 6.25
N MET A 70 -22.73 23.98 7.36
CA MET A 70 -21.89 24.96 8.05
C MET A 70 -20.82 25.54 7.12
N VAL A 71 -20.06 24.70 6.43
CA VAL A 71 -19.00 25.14 5.51
C VAL A 71 -19.56 25.95 4.34
N SER A 72 -20.71 25.56 3.79
CA SER A 72 -21.36 26.31 2.70
C SER A 72 -21.79 27.70 3.15
N ASP A 73 -22.30 27.85 4.37
CA ASP A 73 -22.68 29.14 4.94
C ASP A 73 -21.43 30.01 5.20
N LEU A 74 -20.41 29.46 5.85
CA LEU A 74 -19.16 30.18 6.15
C LEU A 74 -18.44 30.69 4.88
N LYS A 75 -18.57 30.00 3.74
CA LYS A 75 -18.03 30.45 2.45
C LYS A 75 -18.68 31.73 1.92
N ASN A 76 -19.89 32.07 2.37
CA ASN A 76 -20.59 33.30 2.01
C ASN A 76 -20.33 34.45 3.02
N SER A 77 -19.50 34.22 4.04
CA SER A 77 -19.16 35.25 5.03
C SER A 77 -18.53 36.48 4.38
N ALA A 78 -18.84 37.68 4.90
CA ALA A 78 -18.22 38.92 4.44
C ALA A 78 -16.71 38.97 4.74
N ASN A 79 -16.25 38.26 5.77
CA ASN A 79 -14.85 38.20 6.17
C ASN A 79 -14.07 37.18 5.32
N SER A 80 -13.01 37.63 4.62
CA SER A 80 -12.19 36.76 3.77
C SER A 80 -11.51 35.63 4.52
N VAL A 81 -11.05 35.86 5.75
CA VAL A 81 -10.39 34.84 6.57
C VAL A 81 -11.35 33.69 6.89
N VAL A 82 -12.62 34.01 7.16
CA VAL A 82 -13.67 33.01 7.43
C VAL A 82 -13.95 32.19 6.17
N ARG A 83 -13.98 32.84 4.99
CA ARG A 83 -14.16 32.14 3.72
C ARG A 83 -12.99 31.20 3.41
N ASP A 84 -11.76 31.65 3.63
CA ASP A 84 -10.56 30.85 3.39
C ASP A 84 -10.48 29.64 4.32
N ASP A 85 -10.81 29.81 5.61
CA ASP A 85 -10.93 28.69 6.56
C ASP A 85 -12.02 27.71 6.11
N ALA A 86 -13.19 28.19 5.67
CA ALA A 86 -14.25 27.33 5.17
C ALA A 86 -13.83 26.53 3.92
N ILE A 87 -13.09 27.14 3.00
CA ILE A 87 -12.49 26.44 1.84
C ILE A 87 -11.52 25.35 2.32
N GLN A 88 -10.71 25.63 3.35
CA GLN A 88 -9.81 24.63 3.92
C GLN A 88 -10.59 23.47 4.54
N LYS A 89 -11.64 23.73 5.34
CA LYS A 89 -12.51 22.67 5.89
C LYS A 89 -13.15 21.83 4.80
N GLN A 90 -13.57 22.46 3.69
CA GLN A 90 -14.10 21.74 2.53
C GLN A 90 -13.07 20.79 1.92
N LYS A 91 -11.80 21.20 1.82
CA LYS A 91 -10.71 20.34 1.35
C LYS A 91 -10.48 19.17 2.30
N THR A 92 -10.43 19.43 3.61
CA THR A 92 -10.28 18.40 4.65
C THR A 92 -11.41 17.37 4.60
N LEU A 93 -12.67 17.78 4.39
CA LEU A 93 -13.80 16.86 4.22
C LEU A 93 -13.63 15.96 3.00
N ARG A 94 -13.23 16.53 1.86
CA ARG A 94 -13.00 15.74 0.63
C ARG A 94 -11.89 14.71 0.85
N GLU A 95 -10.78 15.16 1.43
CA GLU A 95 -9.65 14.30 1.76
C GLU A 95 -10.04 13.19 2.73
N PHE A 96 -10.86 13.48 3.74
CA PHE A 96 -11.42 12.47 4.64
C PHE A 96 -12.15 11.36 3.88
N TYR A 97 -13.05 11.70 2.96
CA TYR A 97 -13.80 10.72 2.18
C TYR A 97 -12.91 9.91 1.21
N GLU A 98 -11.93 10.56 0.59
CA GLU A 98 -10.95 9.89 -0.28
C GLU A 98 -10.09 8.89 0.52
N LEU A 99 -9.62 9.30 1.71
CA LEU A 99 -8.86 8.44 2.61
C LEU A 99 -9.72 7.29 3.15
N GLN A 100 -10.98 7.53 3.49
CA GLN A 100 -11.91 6.52 3.97
C GLN A 100 -12.05 5.38 2.94
N GLN A 101 -12.28 5.74 1.67
CA GLN A 101 -12.38 4.78 0.57
C GLN A 101 -11.05 4.05 0.34
N GLY A 102 -9.94 4.78 0.38
CA GLY A 102 -8.60 4.23 0.23
C GLY A 102 -8.25 3.20 1.30
N VAL A 103 -8.48 3.53 2.57
CA VAL A 103 -8.27 2.62 3.71
C VAL A 103 -9.15 1.38 3.56
N GLN A 104 -10.41 1.54 3.18
CA GLN A 104 -11.31 0.39 3.00
C GLN A 104 -10.81 -0.55 1.90
N LEU A 105 -10.44 -0.02 0.73
CA LEU A 105 -9.87 -0.81 -0.36
C LEU A 105 -8.58 -1.52 0.05
N LEU A 106 -7.68 -0.83 0.76
CA LEU A 106 -6.42 -1.41 1.22
C LEU A 106 -6.61 -2.49 2.29
N LYS A 107 -7.65 -2.41 3.11
CA LYS A 107 -8.00 -3.43 4.10
C LYS A 107 -8.64 -4.65 3.45
N THR A 108 -9.67 -4.47 2.63
CA THR A 108 -10.54 -5.57 2.18
C THR A 108 -10.31 -6.00 0.73
N GLY A 109 -9.63 -5.18 -0.07
CA GLY A 109 -9.40 -5.46 -1.48
C GLY A 109 -8.45 -6.64 -1.71
N ASN A 110 -8.54 -7.26 -2.88
CA ASN A 110 -7.57 -8.28 -3.29
C ASN A 110 -6.22 -7.64 -3.67
N ILE A 111 -5.18 -8.46 -3.84
CA ILE A 111 -3.81 -7.99 -4.11
C ILE A 111 -3.71 -7.11 -5.37
N PHE A 112 -4.49 -7.39 -6.42
CA PHE A 112 -4.48 -6.61 -7.66
C PHE A 112 -5.12 -5.23 -7.45
N GLN A 113 -6.22 -5.16 -6.71
CA GLN A 113 -6.87 -3.90 -6.36
C GLN A 113 -5.95 -3.02 -5.52
N LYS A 114 -5.29 -3.61 -4.51
CA LYS A 114 -4.30 -2.90 -3.68
C LYS A 114 -3.13 -2.40 -4.52
N ALA A 115 -2.56 -3.26 -5.37
CA ALA A 115 -1.48 -2.86 -6.27
C ALA A 115 -1.90 -1.72 -7.21
N TRP A 116 -3.06 -1.83 -7.86
CA TRP A 116 -3.59 -0.79 -8.74
C TRP A 116 -3.78 0.54 -8.00
N TYR A 117 -4.25 0.49 -6.74
CA TYR A 117 -4.43 1.67 -5.91
C TYR A 117 -3.09 2.32 -5.53
N ILE A 118 -2.11 1.53 -5.07
CA ILE A 118 -0.80 1.98 -4.59
C ILE A 118 0.05 2.55 -5.73
N PHE A 119 0.09 1.88 -6.87
CA PHE A 119 0.94 2.26 -8.00
C PHE A 119 0.30 3.29 -8.94
N ASN A 120 -0.91 3.76 -8.64
CA ASN A 120 -1.57 4.81 -9.41
C ASN A 120 -0.72 6.10 -9.41
N PRO A 121 -0.45 6.73 -10.57
CA PRO A 121 0.38 7.94 -10.65
C PRO A 121 -0.06 9.08 -9.74
N THR A 122 -1.37 9.22 -9.49
CA THR A 122 -1.91 10.26 -8.59
C THR A 122 -1.43 10.11 -7.13
N ARG A 123 -1.00 8.90 -6.73
CA ARG A 123 -0.60 8.57 -5.36
C ARG A 123 0.90 8.33 -5.19
N TRP A 124 1.70 8.55 -6.23
CA TRP A 124 3.16 8.35 -6.14
C TRP A 124 3.84 9.17 -5.04
N HIS A 125 3.29 10.34 -4.72
CA HIS A 125 3.77 11.14 -3.60
C HIS A 125 3.64 10.41 -2.25
N VAL A 126 2.54 9.67 -2.02
CA VAL A 126 2.35 8.81 -0.83
C VAL A 126 3.31 7.64 -0.88
N LEU A 127 3.38 6.95 -2.02
CA LEU A 127 4.29 5.81 -2.20
C LEU A 127 5.75 6.21 -1.92
N LYS A 128 6.18 7.39 -2.39
CA LYS A 128 7.52 7.92 -2.13
C LYS A 128 7.76 8.16 -0.64
N GLN A 129 6.78 8.70 0.10
CA GLN A 129 6.89 8.89 1.56
C GLN A 129 6.97 7.57 2.32
N VAL A 130 6.20 6.56 1.89
CA VAL A 130 6.25 5.21 2.45
C VAL A 130 7.63 4.58 2.20
N LEU A 131 8.16 4.71 0.99
CA LEU A 131 9.46 4.17 0.60
C LEU A 131 10.64 4.83 1.35
N GLN A 132 10.54 6.11 1.71
CA GLN A 132 11.57 6.80 2.50
C GLN A 132 11.80 6.16 3.88
N ASN A 133 10.77 5.57 4.46
CA ASN A 133 10.82 4.91 5.78
C ASN A 133 10.61 3.40 5.68
N PHE A 134 10.65 2.85 4.46
CA PHE A 134 10.44 1.43 4.24
C PHE A 134 11.58 0.62 4.85
N LYS A 135 11.22 -0.39 5.62
CA LYS A 135 12.16 -1.35 6.21
C LYS A 135 11.85 -2.72 5.64
N PRO A 136 12.77 -3.31 4.87
CA PRO A 136 12.64 -4.69 4.44
C PRO A 136 12.46 -5.61 5.65
N GLY A 137 11.66 -6.65 5.48
CA GLY A 137 11.36 -7.58 6.57
C GLY A 137 10.77 -8.88 6.06
N MET A 138 10.09 -9.58 6.97
CA MET A 138 9.27 -10.74 6.64
C MET A 138 7.79 -10.39 6.77
N PRO A 139 6.92 -10.91 5.88
CA PRO A 139 5.48 -10.69 6.00
C PRO A 139 4.97 -11.34 7.29
N LEU A 140 4.05 -10.65 7.98
CA LEU A 140 3.45 -11.16 9.22
C LEU A 140 2.34 -12.18 8.96
N SER A 141 1.69 -12.10 7.79
CA SER A 141 0.58 -12.97 7.40
C SER A 141 1.06 -14.26 6.76
N VAL A 142 0.52 -15.39 7.24
CA VAL A 142 0.77 -16.71 6.65
C VAL A 142 0.35 -16.75 5.16
N TRP A 143 -0.74 -16.08 4.81
CA TRP A 143 -1.18 -16.02 3.42
C TRP A 143 -0.20 -15.24 2.55
N ASP A 144 0.37 -14.15 3.05
CA ASP A 144 1.37 -13.37 2.32
C ASP A 144 2.66 -14.17 2.10
N ILE A 145 3.04 -15.00 3.07
CA ILE A 145 4.15 -15.96 2.93
C ILE A 145 3.83 -16.99 1.84
N ILE A 146 2.63 -17.58 1.85
CA ILE A 146 2.19 -18.56 0.85
C ILE A 146 2.21 -17.94 -0.56
N TYR A 147 1.57 -16.79 -0.75
CA TYR A 147 1.52 -16.13 -2.06
C TYR A 147 2.90 -15.73 -2.56
N SER A 148 3.75 -15.19 -1.68
CA SER A 148 5.12 -14.83 -2.04
C SER A 148 5.96 -16.07 -2.40
N THR A 149 5.74 -17.19 -1.72
CA THR A 149 6.41 -18.47 -2.00
C THR A 149 5.98 -19.03 -3.35
N LEU A 150 4.67 -19.07 -3.61
CA LEU A 150 4.14 -19.53 -4.91
C LEU A 150 4.63 -18.64 -6.06
N PHE A 151 4.62 -17.32 -5.85
CA PHE A 151 5.15 -16.37 -6.82
C PHE A 151 6.65 -16.58 -7.07
N ALA A 152 7.44 -16.74 -6.01
CA ALA A 152 8.87 -16.99 -6.12
C ALA A 152 9.18 -18.32 -6.80
N LEU A 153 8.40 -19.38 -6.53
CA LEU A 153 8.52 -20.68 -7.21
C LEU A 153 8.24 -20.54 -8.71
N LEU A 154 7.19 -19.81 -9.07
CA LEU A 154 6.84 -19.55 -10.46
C LEU A 154 7.94 -18.77 -11.18
N ILE A 155 8.40 -17.66 -10.61
CA ILE A 155 9.44 -16.80 -11.21
C ILE A 155 10.79 -17.54 -11.31
N SER A 156 11.22 -18.18 -10.23
CA SER A 156 12.49 -18.95 -10.22
C SER A 156 12.46 -20.07 -11.26
N THR A 157 11.35 -20.80 -11.36
CA THR A 157 11.19 -21.88 -12.35
C THR A 157 11.23 -21.33 -13.77
N LEU A 158 10.51 -20.24 -14.06
CA LEU A 158 10.48 -19.63 -15.40
C LEU A 158 11.86 -19.10 -15.82
N LEU A 159 12.57 -18.42 -14.93
CA LEU A 159 13.88 -17.84 -15.23
C LEU A 159 14.97 -18.90 -15.41
N LEU A 160 14.91 -19.99 -14.63
CA LEU A 160 15.90 -21.07 -14.70
C LEU A 160 15.53 -22.18 -15.69
N TRP A 161 14.30 -22.20 -16.22
CA TRP A 161 13.85 -23.14 -17.24
C TRP A 161 14.82 -23.30 -18.43
N PRO A 162 15.31 -22.24 -19.10
CA PRO A 162 16.22 -22.39 -20.24
C PRO A 162 17.55 -23.07 -19.86
N PHE A 163 18.04 -22.88 -18.64
CA PHE A 163 19.29 -23.49 -18.16
C PHE A 163 19.09 -24.98 -17.80
N ARG A 164 17.90 -25.35 -17.31
CA ARG A 164 17.54 -26.75 -17.03
C ARG A 164 17.34 -27.57 -18.32
N ARG A 165 16.90 -26.95 -19.42
CA ARG A 165 16.66 -27.62 -20.72
C ARG A 165 17.94 -27.96 -21.50
N LYS A 166 19.00 -27.16 -21.37
CA LYS A 166 20.30 -27.41 -22.04
C LYS A 166 21.07 -28.63 -21.51
N LYS A 167 20.54 -29.34 -20.51
CA LYS A 167 21.13 -30.55 -19.91
C LYS A 167 20.40 -31.86 -20.26
N LYS A 168 19.41 -31.84 -21.17
CA LYS A 168 18.81 -33.05 -21.75
C LYS A 168 19.34 -33.33 -23.14
#